data_AF-K9Z538-F1
#
_entry.id   AF-K9Z538-F1
#
_cell.length_a   1.000
_cell.length_b   1.000
_cell.length_c   1.000
_cell.angle_alpha   90.00
_cell.angle_beta   90.00
_cell.angle_gamma   90.00
#
_symmetry.space_group_name_H-M   'P 1'
#
loop_
_entity.id
_entity.type
_entity.pdbx_description
1 polymer ?
#
loop_
_entity_poly.entity_id
_entity_poly.type
_entity_poly.pdbx_seq_one_letter_code
_entity_poly.pdbx_strand_id
1 'polypeptide(L)'
;MWGKFQQSELRIEVSADEKKLKDSLLNIEQLEKWFFPLKFQDKRPNQLESGDKFIIKLGLVEVRNEVEIINSNCIRFLLSGGIDGYQEWCWGDEWIQSRLEGVSILPLNFAQTMNLLRLRTFVGAEIGERK
;
A
#
# COMPACT_ATOMS: atom_id res chain seq x y z
N MET A 1 -1.65 12.33 -19.49
CA MET A 1 -2.58 11.60 -18.61
C MET A 1 -3.49 10.76 -19.47
N TRP A 2 -3.41 9.44 -19.38
CA TRP A 2 -4.23 8.51 -20.15
C TRP A 2 -5.22 7.80 -19.23
N GLY A 3 -6.49 7.73 -19.64
CA GLY A 3 -7.54 7.06 -18.86
C GLY A 3 -8.54 8.02 -18.23
N LYS A 4 -9.23 7.55 -17.20
CA LYS A 4 -10.29 8.30 -16.51
C LYS A 4 -9.86 8.58 -15.07
N PHE A 5 -10.25 9.74 -14.57
CA PHE A 5 -10.16 10.03 -13.14
C PHE A 5 -11.05 9.05 -12.38
N GLN A 6 -10.47 8.44 -11.33
CA GLN A 6 -11.11 7.47 -10.47
C GLN A 6 -10.69 7.78 -9.03
N GLN A 7 -11.62 7.59 -8.09
CA GLN A 7 -11.38 7.72 -6.66
C GLN A 7 -12.02 6.54 -5.94
N SER A 8 -11.37 6.04 -4.90
CA SER A 8 -11.85 4.91 -4.12
C SER A 8 -11.28 4.97 -2.70
N GLU A 9 -12.17 4.84 -1.72
CA GLU A 9 -11.84 4.84 -0.29
C GLU A 9 -12.49 3.62 0.34
N LEU A 10 -11.65 2.70 0.84
CA LEU A 10 -12.07 1.43 1.38
C LEU A 10 -11.46 1.25 2.76
N ARG A 11 -12.32 1.01 3.75
CA ARG A 11 -11.94 0.70 5.12
C ARG A 11 -12.42 -0.69 5.48
N ILE A 12 -11.56 -1.46 6.13
CA ILE A 12 -11.86 -2.81 6.61
C ILE A 12 -11.47 -2.94 8.08
N GLU A 13 -12.18 -3.82 8.77
CA GLU A 13 -11.77 -4.34 10.07
C GLU A 13 -10.74 -5.46 9.88
N VAL A 14 -9.74 -5.47 10.76
CA VAL A 14 -8.65 -6.43 10.77
C VAL A 14 -8.38 -6.84 12.21
N SER A 15 -8.11 -8.11 12.46
CA SER A 15 -7.63 -8.54 13.77
C SER A 15 -6.13 -8.25 13.84
N ALA A 16 -5.74 -7.03 14.16
CA ALA A 16 -4.35 -6.61 14.33
C ALA A 16 -4.30 -5.29 15.12
N ASP A 17 -3.31 -5.17 16.01
CA ASP A 17 -3.05 -3.90 16.70
C ASP A 17 -2.41 -2.85 15.78
N GLU A 18 -2.47 -1.58 16.18
CA GLU A 18 -1.92 -0.46 15.41
C GLU A 18 -0.44 -0.67 15.06
N LYS A 19 0.36 -1.21 16.00
CA LYS A 19 1.80 -1.42 15.80
C LYS A 19 2.06 -2.43 14.68
N LYS A 20 1.34 -3.55 14.67
CA LYS A 20 1.46 -4.57 13.64
C LYS A 20 1.07 -4.03 12.26
N LEU A 21 0.00 -3.22 12.19
CA LEU A 21 -0.41 -2.58 10.95
C LEU A 21 0.65 -1.59 10.46
N LYS A 22 1.18 -0.76 11.35
CA LYS A 22 2.30 0.13 11.05
C LYS A 22 3.51 -0.62 10.51
N ASP A 23 3.94 -1.68 11.21
CA ASP A 23 5.09 -2.48 10.82
C ASP A 23 4.85 -3.17 9.46
N SER A 24 3.62 -3.64 9.20
CA SER A 24 3.26 -4.26 7.91
C SER A 24 3.32 -3.32 6.70
N LEU A 25 3.22 -2.01 6.93
CA LEU A 25 3.27 -0.98 5.89
C LEU A 25 4.65 -0.33 5.76
N LEU A 26 5.35 -0.12 6.88
CA LEU A 26 6.60 0.63 6.91
C LEU A 26 7.83 -0.26 6.84
N ASN A 27 7.82 -1.44 7.46
CA ASN A 27 8.98 -2.34 7.43
C ASN A 27 9.02 -3.05 6.07
N ILE A 28 10.14 -2.93 5.33
CA ILE A 28 10.22 -3.46 3.97
C ILE A 28 10.11 -4.98 3.92
N GLU A 29 10.68 -5.69 4.90
CA GLU A 29 10.58 -7.14 4.96
C GLU A 29 9.14 -7.61 5.17
N GLN A 30 8.31 -6.82 5.87
CA GLN A 30 6.90 -7.13 6.05
C GLN A 30 6.07 -6.69 4.85
N LEU A 31 6.34 -5.50 4.31
CA LEU A 31 5.63 -4.96 3.15
C LEU A 31 5.76 -5.88 1.93
N GLU A 32 6.96 -6.38 1.64
CA GLU A 32 7.22 -7.26 0.49
C GLU A 32 6.46 -8.61 0.57
N LYS A 33 6.06 -9.06 1.77
CA LYS A 33 5.33 -10.33 1.93
C LYS A 33 3.91 -10.29 1.36
N TRP A 34 3.27 -9.12 1.33
CA TRP A 34 1.88 -8.98 0.89
C TRP A 34 1.70 -8.00 -0.27
N PHE A 35 2.57 -6.99 -0.37
CA PHE A 35 2.51 -5.93 -1.37
C PHE A 35 3.41 -6.24 -2.57
N PHE A 36 3.20 -7.42 -3.16
CA PHE A 36 4.01 -7.94 -4.27
C PHE A 36 3.25 -7.89 -5.62
N PRO A 37 3.94 -7.64 -6.77
CA PRO A 37 5.38 -7.41 -6.91
C PRO A 37 5.83 -5.95 -6.71
N LEU A 38 6.79 -5.77 -5.81
CA LEU A 38 7.44 -4.49 -5.50
C LEU A 38 8.94 -4.58 -5.81
N LYS A 39 9.50 -3.51 -6.36
CA LYS A 39 10.93 -3.37 -6.66
C LYS A 39 11.42 -1.97 -6.31
N PHE A 40 12.45 -1.87 -5.48
CA PHE A 40 13.13 -0.60 -5.20
C PHE A 40 13.99 -0.17 -6.40
N GLN A 41 14.01 1.14 -6.68
CA GLN A 41 14.83 1.69 -7.75
C GLN A 41 16.30 1.82 -7.32
N ASP A 42 16.50 2.16 -6.05
CA ASP A 42 17.81 2.30 -5.41
C ASP A 42 18.08 1.15 -4.43
N LYS A 43 18.94 1.38 -3.44
CA LYS A 43 19.20 0.44 -2.35
C LYS A 43 17.89 0.16 -1.59
N ARG A 44 17.58 -1.13 -1.41
CA ARG A 44 16.47 -1.59 -0.56
C ARG A 44 16.65 -1.04 0.87
N PRO A 45 15.75 -0.18 1.37
CA PRO A 45 15.81 0.28 2.74
C PRO A 45 15.28 -0.82 3.69
N ASN A 46 15.51 -0.65 4.99
CA ASN A 46 14.91 -1.54 6.00
C ASN A 46 13.48 -1.10 6.35
N GLN A 47 13.22 0.20 6.27
CA GLN A 47 11.94 0.83 6.56
C GLN A 47 11.69 1.94 5.53
N LEU A 48 10.44 2.15 5.13
CA LEU A 48 10.06 3.28 4.30
C LEU A 48 10.25 4.60 5.05
N GLU A 49 10.88 5.54 4.38
CA GLU A 49 11.03 6.93 4.80
C GLU A 49 10.46 7.87 3.73
N SER A 50 10.17 9.12 4.12
CA SER A 50 9.70 10.12 3.15
C SER A 50 10.78 10.38 2.09
N GLY A 51 10.39 10.38 0.82
CA GLY A 51 11.28 10.49 -0.34
C GLY A 51 11.70 9.15 -0.94
N ASP A 52 11.46 8.01 -0.28
CA ASP A 52 11.77 6.69 -0.83
C ASP A 52 10.99 6.41 -2.12
N LYS A 53 11.65 5.77 -3.09
CA LYS A 53 11.08 5.48 -4.41
C LYS A 53 11.13 4.00 -4.75
N PHE A 54 10.00 3.48 -5.19
CA PHE A 54 9.87 2.08 -5.61
C PHE A 54 8.85 1.94 -6.75
N ILE A 55 8.84 0.77 -7.37
CA ILE A 55 7.97 0.43 -8.48
C ILE A 55 7.11 -0.76 -8.08
N ILE A 56 5.82 -0.68 -8.34
CA ILE A 56 4.90 -1.81 -8.27
C ILE A 56 4.54 -2.21 -9.69
N LYS A 57 4.53 -3.51 -9.98
CA LYS A 57 4.03 -4.03 -11.27
C LYS A 57 2.64 -4.60 -11.12
N LEU A 58 1.69 -4.04 -11.87
CA LEU A 58 0.33 -4.55 -12.01
C LEU A 58 0.20 -5.23 -13.38
N GLY A 59 0.67 -6.47 -13.47
CA GLY A 59 0.82 -7.15 -14.76
C GLY A 59 1.88 -6.46 -15.63
N LEU A 60 1.48 -5.95 -16.81
CA LEU A 60 2.36 -5.22 -17.74
C LEU A 60 2.48 -3.73 -17.43
N VAL A 61 1.74 -3.23 -16.43
CA VAL A 61 1.73 -1.81 -16.07
C VAL A 61 2.67 -1.57 -14.89
N GLU A 62 3.55 -0.60 -15.03
CA GLU A 62 4.44 -0.14 -13.96
C GLU A 62 3.86 1.13 -13.31
N VAL A 63 3.74 1.10 -11.98
CA VAL A 63 3.37 2.26 -11.17
C VAL A 63 4.58 2.64 -10.36
N ARG A 64 5.09 3.85 -10.55
CA ARG A 64 6.16 4.43 -9.74
C ARG A 64 5.52 5.06 -8.51
N ASN A 65 6.10 4.78 -7.36
CA ASN A 65 5.64 5.22 -6.06
C ASN A 65 6.75 6.04 -5.42
N GLU A 66 6.39 7.19 -4.86
CA GLU A 66 7.26 8.01 -4.03
C GLU A 66 6.56 8.26 -2.70
N VAL A 67 7.23 7.98 -1.58
CA VAL A 67 6.67 8.24 -0.26
C VAL A 67 6.63 9.75 -0.03
N GLU A 68 5.42 10.34 -0.03
CA GLU A 68 5.25 11.78 0.18
C GLU A 68 5.41 12.12 1.66
N ILE A 69 4.60 11.45 2.50
CA ILE A 69 4.45 11.76 3.93
C ILE A 69 4.25 10.46 4.69
N ILE A 70 4.91 10.36 5.85
CA ILE A 70 4.63 9.37 6.90
C ILE A 70 4.23 10.12 8.17
N ASN A 71 3.01 9.89 8.64
CA ASN A 71 2.49 10.38 9.90
C ASN A 71 2.52 9.27 10.97
N SER A 72 1.99 9.56 12.16
CA SER A 72 1.90 8.57 13.25
C SER A 72 1.14 7.29 12.83
N ASN A 73 0.08 7.47 12.04
CA ASN A 73 -0.88 6.41 11.69
C ASN A 73 -1.30 6.41 10.21
N CYS A 74 -0.58 7.13 9.34
CA CYS A 74 -0.85 7.14 7.91
C CYS A 74 0.44 7.22 7.09
N ILE A 75 0.45 6.63 5.90
CA ILE A 75 1.48 6.80 4.88
C ILE A 75 0.81 7.15 3.55
N ARG A 76 1.43 8.04 2.79
CA ARG A 76 0.97 8.42 1.46
C ARG A 76 2.07 8.25 0.40
N PHE A 77 1.67 7.69 -0.73
CA PHE A 77 2.47 7.53 -1.92
C PHE A 77 1.95 8.44 -3.03
N LEU A 78 2.83 9.21 -3.66
CA LEU A 78 2.59 9.80 -4.97
C LEU A 78 2.80 8.73 -6.04
N LEU A 79 1.85 8.63 -6.97
CA LEU A 79 1.83 7.64 -8.04
C LEU A 79 2.08 8.31 -9.38
N SER A 80 2.92 7.70 -10.21
CA SER A 80 3.10 8.09 -11.61
C SER A 80 3.27 6.90 -12.55
N GLY A 81 2.96 7.11 -13.84
CA GLY A 81 3.11 6.10 -14.89
C GLY A 81 1.78 5.42 -15.21
N GLY A 82 1.58 4.20 -14.72
CA GLY A 82 0.31 3.47 -14.89
C GLY A 82 -0.90 4.06 -14.17
N ILE A 83 -0.63 4.83 -13.12
CA ILE A 83 -1.59 5.61 -12.35
C ILE A 83 -0.90 6.95 -12.06
N ASP A 84 -1.54 8.04 -12.45
CA ASP A 84 -1.08 9.40 -12.08
C ASP A 84 -2.01 9.91 -10.98
N GLY A 85 -1.53 9.99 -9.73
CA GLY A 85 -2.36 10.30 -8.58
C GLY A 85 -1.67 10.04 -7.23
N TYR A 86 -2.41 9.60 -6.22
CA TYR A 86 -1.85 9.20 -4.93
C TYR A 86 -2.57 7.99 -4.33
N GLN A 87 -1.87 7.26 -3.47
CA GLN A 87 -2.44 6.25 -2.59
C GLN A 87 -2.10 6.58 -1.14
N GLU A 88 -3.09 6.54 -0.28
CA GLU A 88 -2.92 6.73 1.16
C GLU A 88 -3.40 5.50 1.90
N TRP A 89 -2.65 5.13 2.93
CA TRP A 89 -2.99 4.09 3.88
C TRP A 89 -3.02 4.71 5.26
N CYS A 90 -4.15 4.59 5.96
CA CYS A 90 -4.30 5.00 7.34
C CYS A 90 -4.73 3.80 8.17
N TRP A 91 -4.22 3.69 9.39
CA TRP A 91 -4.50 2.56 10.27
C TRP A 91 -4.77 3.04 11.69
N GLY A 92 -5.28 2.11 12.50
CA GLY A 92 -5.47 2.24 13.94
C GLY A 92 -5.72 0.87 14.53
N ASP A 93 -6.13 0.80 15.79
CA ASP A 93 -6.45 -0.49 16.40
C ASP A 93 -7.60 -1.18 15.66
N GLU A 94 -7.31 -2.37 15.15
CA GLU A 94 -8.25 -3.28 14.47
C GLU A 94 -8.90 -2.74 13.17
N TRP A 95 -8.34 -1.68 12.57
CA TRP A 95 -8.82 -1.19 11.27
C TRP A 95 -7.70 -0.66 10.39
N ILE A 96 -7.92 -0.77 9.08
CA ILE A 96 -7.11 -0.08 8.09
C ILE A 96 -7.98 0.47 6.96
N GLN A 97 -7.59 1.63 6.45
CA GLN A 97 -8.19 2.31 5.31
C GLN A 97 -7.16 2.50 4.21
N SER A 98 -7.56 2.20 2.98
CA SER A 98 -6.85 2.62 1.77
C SER A 98 -7.69 3.67 1.04
N ARG A 99 -7.06 4.77 0.63
CA ARG A 99 -7.61 5.76 -0.29
C ARG A 99 -6.73 5.81 -1.53
N LEU A 100 -7.34 5.80 -2.70
CA LEU A 100 -6.65 5.79 -3.99
C LEU A 100 -7.37 6.72 -4.93
N GLU A 101 -6.69 7.75 -5.40
CA GLU A 101 -7.20 8.73 -6.34
C GLU A 101 -6.21 8.93 -7.46
N GLY A 102 -6.68 8.94 -8.69
CA GLY A 102 -5.81 9.19 -9.82
C GLY A 102 -6.46 8.96 -11.17
N VAL A 103 -5.70 9.27 -12.22
CA VAL A 103 -6.07 8.95 -13.59
C VAL A 103 -5.41 7.64 -13.99
N SER A 104 -6.22 6.67 -14.41
CA SER A 104 -5.74 5.38 -14.91
C SER A 104 -6.68 4.81 -15.97
N ILE A 105 -6.13 3.97 -16.84
CA ILE A 105 -6.87 3.10 -17.74
C ILE A 105 -7.34 1.80 -17.05
N LEU A 106 -6.74 1.46 -15.91
CA LEU A 106 -7.11 0.30 -15.11
C LEU A 106 -8.17 0.68 -14.07
N PRO A 107 -9.09 -0.22 -13.71
CA PRO A 107 -10.00 -0.01 -12.58
C PRO A 107 -9.22 0.06 -11.26
N LEU A 108 -9.15 1.24 -10.65
CA LEU A 108 -8.37 1.45 -9.42
C LEU A 108 -8.94 0.67 -8.22
N ASN A 109 -10.26 0.59 -8.13
CA ASN A 109 -10.96 -0.11 -7.05
C ASN A 109 -10.61 -1.60 -6.97
N PHE A 110 -10.35 -2.26 -8.10
CA PHE A 110 -10.01 -3.68 -8.13
C PHE A 110 -8.63 -3.94 -7.51
N ALA A 111 -7.61 -3.18 -7.95
CA ALA A 111 -6.26 -3.30 -7.41
C ALA A 111 -6.24 -2.98 -5.90
N GLN A 112 -6.96 -1.93 -5.49
CA GLN A 112 -7.08 -1.55 -4.08
C GLN A 112 -7.74 -2.65 -3.23
N THR A 113 -8.85 -3.22 -3.70
CA THR A 113 -9.56 -4.29 -3.00
C THR A 113 -8.67 -5.53 -2.82
N MET A 114 -7.94 -5.92 -3.87
CA MET A 114 -7.00 -7.05 -3.78
C MET A 114 -5.88 -6.81 -2.77
N ASN A 115 -5.31 -5.61 -2.75
CA ASN A 115 -4.27 -5.25 -1.78
C ASN A 115 -4.80 -5.27 -0.33
N LEU A 116 -6.00 -4.75 -0.09
CA LEU A 116 -6.65 -4.79 1.23
C LEU A 116 -6.89 -6.23 1.72
N LEU A 117 -7.37 -7.12 0.84
CA LEU A 117 -7.61 -8.52 1.20
C LEU A 117 -6.31 -9.28 1.49
N ARG A 118 -5.24 -9.02 0.71
CA ARG A 118 -3.91 -9.58 0.96
C ARG A 118 -3.36 -9.14 2.30
N LEU A 119 -3.43 -7.84 2.59
CA LEU A 119 -2.99 -7.31 3.88
C LEU A 119 -3.79 -7.93 5.03
N ARG A 120 -5.12 -7.97 4.94
CA ARG A 120 -5.99 -8.58 5.97
C ARG A 120 -5.58 -10.02 6.24
N THR A 121 -5.34 -10.79 5.18
CA THR A 121 -4.88 -12.19 5.31
C THR A 121 -3.51 -12.25 5.97
N PHE A 122 -2.58 -11.41 5.55
CA PHE A 122 -1.22 -11.37 6.08
C PHE A 122 -1.19 -11.06 7.59
N VAL A 123 -1.85 -9.97 8.00
CA VAL A 123 -1.88 -9.58 9.42
C VAL A 123 -2.73 -10.51 10.28
N GLY A 124 -3.75 -11.15 9.70
CA GLY A 124 -4.56 -12.16 10.38
C GLY A 124 -3.87 -13.52 10.53
N ALA A 125 -3.11 -13.97 9.52
CA ALA A 125 -2.38 -15.24 9.54
C ALA A 125 -1.28 -15.26 10.60
N GLU A 126 -0.57 -14.15 10.79
CA GLU A 126 0.47 -14.02 11.82
C GLU A 126 -0.08 -14.08 13.27
N ILE A 127 -1.40 -13.99 13.51
CA ILE A 127 -1.98 -14.27 14.83
C ILE A 127 -1.98 -15.77 15.13
N GLY A 128 -2.06 -16.62 14.10
CA GLY A 128 -2.08 -18.08 14.24
C GLY A 128 -0.74 -18.67 14.68
N GLU A 129 0.37 -17.97 14.46
CA GLU A 129 1.73 -18.45 14.78
C GLU A 129 2.18 -18.12 16.21
N ARG A 130 1.38 -17.38 16.99
CA ARG A 130 1.57 -17.22 18.44
C ARG A 130 0.69 -18.22 19.20
N LYS A 131 1.06 -19.50 19.17
CA LYS A 131 0.57 -20.51 20.12
C LYS A 131 1.71 -21.38 20.63
#